data_AF-K1V0F6-F1
#
_entry.id   AF-K1V0F6-F1
#
_cell.length_a   1.000
_cell.length_b   1.000
_cell.length_c   1.000
_cell.angle_alpha   90.00
_cell.angle_beta   90.00
_cell.angle_gamma   90.00
#
_symmetry.space_group_name_H-M   'P 1'
#
loop_
_entity.id
_entity.type
_entity.pdbx_description
1 polymer ?
#
loop_
_entity_poly.entity_id
_entity_poly.type
_entity_poly.pdbx_seq_one_letter_code
_entity_poly.pdbx_strand_id
1 'polypeptide(L)'
;MLVIACHEIWHVLTGLALGGQLTMFCIDPNMGGFTNFMGPILNQEQSEHSGYVPTEGVMSADGPGMSSMLLMGYFGSAVIGFFLVVCSFSASKVVGIFIAIGLLLCMLRAWRKTCAFWVALLIGLYFAAHGSALRFYATHLLQELTTGTMNLFYAVWDFSERRLFPREHPSCAEHLAMSMGLTPGGELGESDHAAERSVGDDLDHHRERLQSADEQMRQA
;
A
#
# COMPACT_ATOMS: atom_id res chain seq x y z
N MET A 1 3.81 7.44 -7.89
CA MET A 1 2.79 6.40 -8.19
C MET A 1 3.39 5.14 -8.73
N LEU A 2 4.29 5.17 -9.73
CA LEU A 2 4.85 3.91 -10.29
C LEU A 2 5.49 3.02 -9.21
N VAL A 3 6.31 3.60 -8.34
CA VAL A 3 6.94 2.92 -7.20
C VAL A 3 5.91 2.29 -6.25
N ILE A 4 4.92 3.09 -5.85
CA ILE A 4 3.81 2.65 -4.98
C ILE A 4 2.98 1.56 -5.66
N ALA A 5 2.66 1.71 -6.94
CA ALA A 5 1.90 0.71 -7.69
C ALA A 5 2.65 -0.63 -7.77
N CYS A 6 3.96 -0.59 -8.05
CA CYS A 6 4.79 -1.79 -8.03
C CYS A 6 4.80 -2.44 -6.63
N HIS A 7 4.89 -1.65 -5.56
CA HIS A 7 4.82 -2.13 -4.18
C HIS A 7 3.49 -2.82 -3.87
N GLU A 8 2.37 -2.17 -4.17
CA GLU A 8 1.02 -2.71 -3.93
C GLU A 8 0.72 -3.95 -4.76
N ILE A 9 1.28 -4.07 -5.98
CA ILE A 9 1.14 -5.28 -6.79
C ILE A 9 1.76 -6.49 -6.09
N TRP A 10 2.90 -6.32 -5.40
CA TRP A 10 3.53 -7.41 -4.65
C TRP A 10 2.71 -7.85 -3.45
N HIS A 11 2.06 -6.90 -2.77
CA HIS A 11 1.05 -7.22 -1.75
C HIS A 11 -0.09 -8.06 -2.32
N VAL A 12 -0.61 -7.66 -3.48
CA VAL A 12 -1.69 -8.40 -4.17
C VAL A 12 -1.25 -9.82 -4.54
N LEU A 13 -0.06 -9.96 -5.13
CA LEU A 13 0.46 -11.26 -5.55
C LEU A 13 0.66 -12.22 -4.38
N THR A 14 1.23 -11.73 -3.27
CA THR A 14 1.44 -12.56 -2.09
C THR A 14 0.14 -12.91 -1.37
N GLY A 15 -0.80 -11.96 -1.25
CA GLY A 15 -2.11 -12.25 -0.69
C GLY A 15 -2.88 -13.29 -1.52
N LEU A 16 -2.83 -13.21 -2.85
CA LEU A 16 -3.43 -14.25 -3.71
C LEU A 16 -2.72 -15.60 -3.57
N ALA A 17 -1.38 -15.62 -3.53
CA ALA A 17 -0.60 -16.85 -3.40
C ALA A 17 -0.82 -17.58 -2.05
N LEU A 18 -1.11 -16.81 -1.00
CA LEU A 18 -1.44 -17.35 0.33
C LEU A 18 -2.92 -17.76 0.46
N GLY A 19 -3.73 -17.59 -0.59
CA GLY A 19 -5.15 -18.01 -0.63
C GLY A 19 -6.16 -16.96 -0.20
N GLY A 20 -5.77 -15.68 -0.24
CA GLY A 20 -6.56 -14.54 0.21
C GLY A 20 -7.42 -13.98 -0.89
N GLN A 21 -8.54 -13.35 -0.51
CA GLN A 21 -9.43 -12.68 -1.45
C GLN A 21 -9.19 -11.17 -1.41
N LEU A 22 -8.78 -10.62 -2.55
CA LEU A 22 -8.60 -9.17 -2.71
C LEU A 22 -9.96 -8.49 -2.67
N THR A 23 -10.22 -7.66 -1.67
CA THR A 23 -11.49 -6.91 -1.54
C THR A 23 -11.37 -5.51 -2.12
N MET A 24 -10.28 -4.82 -1.79
CA MET A 24 -10.04 -3.45 -2.21
C MET A 24 -8.59 -3.23 -2.56
N PHE A 25 -8.38 -2.52 -3.66
CA PHE A 25 -7.08 -2.06 -4.10
C PHE A 25 -7.20 -0.59 -4.49
N CYS A 26 -6.42 0.26 -3.83
CA CYS A 26 -6.39 1.69 -4.08
C CYS A 26 -4.95 2.15 -4.30
N ILE A 27 -4.75 2.92 -5.36
CA ILE A 27 -3.53 3.69 -5.58
C ILE A 27 -3.95 5.14 -5.71
N ASP A 28 -3.66 5.94 -4.68
CA ASP A 28 -3.96 7.35 -4.65
C ASP A 28 -2.67 8.22 -4.66
N PRO A 29 -2.59 9.24 -5.54
CA PRO A 29 -1.49 10.21 -5.58
C PRO A 29 -1.20 11.01 -4.32
N ASN A 30 -2.20 11.16 -3.44
CA ASN A 30 -2.12 11.95 -2.23
C ASN A 30 -2.06 11.07 -0.98
N MET A 31 -2.77 9.94 -0.97
CA MET A 31 -2.87 9.05 0.20
C MET A 31 -1.91 7.85 0.15
N GLY A 32 -1.36 7.52 -1.02
CA GLY A 32 -0.47 6.36 -1.20
C GLY A 32 -1.20 5.12 -1.70
N GLY A 33 -0.67 3.94 -1.37
CA GLY A 33 -1.25 2.64 -1.72
C GLY A 33 -2.02 2.04 -0.55
N PHE A 34 -3.12 1.37 -0.84
CA PHE A 34 -3.87 0.59 0.15
C PHE A 34 -4.39 -0.69 -0.51
N THR A 35 -4.01 -1.83 0.07
CA THR A 35 -4.45 -3.14 -0.37
C THR A 35 -5.09 -3.87 0.79
N ASN A 36 -6.36 -4.23 0.65
CA ASN A 36 -7.13 -4.94 1.66
C ASN A 36 -7.41 -6.38 1.19
N PHE A 37 -7.14 -7.34 2.08
CA PHE A 37 -7.38 -8.75 1.89
C PHE A 37 -8.37 -9.26 2.93
N MET A 38 -9.33 -10.05 2.48
CA MET A 38 -10.19 -10.83 3.34
C MET A 38 -9.73 -12.29 3.30
N GLY A 39 -9.77 -12.95 4.45
CA GLY A 39 -9.63 -14.41 4.51
C GLY A 39 -10.71 -15.09 3.66
N PRO A 40 -10.50 -16.33 3.20
CA PRO A 40 -11.53 -17.06 2.47
C PRO A 40 -12.78 -17.19 3.37
N ILE A 41 -13.95 -16.80 2.86
CA ILE A 41 -15.25 -17.04 3.53
C ILE A 41 -15.48 -18.55 3.58
N LEU A 42 -14.95 -19.21 4.60
CA LEU A 42 -15.35 -20.56 4.97
C LEU A 42 -16.46 -20.42 5.99
N ASN A 43 -17.57 -21.14 5.80
CA ASN A 43 -18.59 -21.25 6.83
C ASN A 43 -17.90 -21.72 8.12
N GLN A 44 -18.05 -20.93 9.18
CA GLN A 44 -17.41 -21.10 10.49
C GLN A 44 -17.53 -22.52 11.07
N GLU A 45 -18.53 -23.29 10.63
CA GLU A 45 -18.77 -24.67 11.08
C GLU A 45 -17.82 -25.73 10.47
N GLN A 46 -17.14 -25.42 9.35
CA GLN A 46 -16.32 -26.41 8.64
C GLN A 46 -14.84 -26.42 9.07
N SER A 47 -14.42 -25.45 9.89
CA SER A 47 -13.03 -25.29 10.36
C SER A 47 -12.69 -26.11 11.62
N GLU A 48 -13.69 -26.55 12.39
CA GLU A 48 -13.47 -27.25 13.68
C GLU A 48 -13.08 -28.74 13.50
N HIS A 49 -13.42 -29.36 12.36
CA HIS A 49 -13.27 -30.81 12.17
C HIS A 49 -12.05 -31.26 11.33
N SER A 50 -11.31 -30.33 10.74
CA SER A 50 -10.13 -30.64 9.95
C SER A 50 -8.93 -29.99 10.63
N GLY A 51 -7.94 -30.77 11.08
CA GLY A 51 -6.70 -30.27 11.71
C GLY A 51 -5.78 -29.46 10.77
N TYR A 52 -6.38 -28.75 9.82
CA TYR A 52 -5.79 -27.80 8.90
C TYR A 52 -5.75 -26.43 9.60
N VAL A 53 -4.57 -25.80 9.64
CA VAL A 53 -4.46 -24.43 10.17
C VAL A 53 -5.33 -23.54 9.27
N PRO A 54 -6.39 -22.89 9.78
CA PRO A 54 -7.29 -22.12 8.94
C PRO A 54 -6.47 -21.06 8.19
N THR A 55 -6.73 -20.87 6.89
CA THR A 55 -6.18 -19.75 6.12
C THR A 55 -6.51 -18.40 6.80
N GLU A 56 -7.58 -18.35 7.59
CA GLU A 56 -7.91 -17.24 8.47
C GLU A 56 -6.85 -16.95 9.53
N GLY A 57 -6.16 -17.97 10.08
CA GLY A 57 -5.04 -17.78 10.99
C GLY A 57 -3.77 -17.30 10.27
N VAL A 58 -3.57 -17.71 9.02
CA VAL A 58 -2.43 -17.28 8.19
C VAL A 58 -2.57 -15.81 7.75
N MET A 59 -3.78 -15.36 7.41
CA MET A 59 -4.08 -13.97 7.02
C MET A 59 -4.72 -13.13 8.12
N SER A 60 -4.81 -13.64 9.35
CA SER A 60 -5.16 -12.82 10.50
C SER A 60 -4.18 -11.66 10.63
N ALA A 61 -4.59 -10.57 11.28
CA ALA A 61 -3.73 -9.39 11.48
C ALA A 61 -2.37 -9.74 12.10
N ASP A 62 -2.35 -10.76 12.97
CA ASP A 62 -1.15 -11.26 13.65
C ASP A 62 -0.54 -12.50 12.97
N GLY A 63 -1.12 -12.91 11.84
CA GLY A 63 -0.76 -14.12 11.12
C GLY A 63 0.59 -14.00 10.42
N PRO A 64 1.33 -15.12 10.26
CA PRO A 64 2.59 -15.13 9.52
C PRO A 64 2.42 -14.75 8.05
N GLY A 65 1.22 -14.91 7.48
CA GLY A 65 0.89 -14.52 6.11
C GLY A 65 0.78 -13.00 5.94
N MET A 66 0.21 -12.28 6.91
CA MET A 66 0.18 -10.81 6.92
C MET A 66 1.60 -10.24 6.92
N SER A 67 2.45 -10.72 7.83
CA SER A 67 3.86 -10.31 7.89
C SER A 67 4.62 -10.62 6.59
N SER A 68 4.35 -11.76 5.98
CA SER A 68 4.96 -12.18 4.72
C SER A 68 4.52 -11.31 3.54
N MET A 69 3.24 -10.94 3.47
CA MET A 69 2.71 -10.01 2.47
C MET A 69 3.34 -8.64 2.62
N LEU A 70 3.32 -8.08 3.84
CA LEU A 70 3.93 -6.80 4.17
C LEU A 70 5.42 -6.75 3.79
N LEU A 71 6.18 -7.80 4.10
CA LEU A 71 7.59 -7.91 3.73
C LEU A 71 7.78 -8.03 2.21
N MET A 72 6.90 -8.78 1.52
CA MET A 72 7.01 -8.97 0.08
C MET A 72 6.82 -7.67 -0.70
N GLY A 73 5.95 -6.77 -0.23
CA GLY A 73 5.84 -5.44 -0.83
C GLY A 73 7.19 -4.74 -0.93
N TYR A 74 7.95 -4.70 0.16
CA TYR A 74 9.28 -4.05 0.19
C TYR A 74 10.33 -4.83 -0.60
N PHE A 75 10.34 -6.16 -0.46
CA PHE A 75 11.28 -7.02 -1.18
C PHE A 75 11.07 -6.92 -2.71
N GLY A 76 9.83 -6.99 -3.15
CA GLY A 76 9.45 -6.88 -4.56
C GLY A 76 9.78 -5.51 -5.15
N SER A 77 9.58 -4.43 -4.40
CA SER A 77 10.04 -3.09 -4.79
C SER A 77 11.55 -3.05 -4.97
N ALA A 78 12.33 -3.68 -4.08
CA ALA A 78 13.79 -3.73 -4.19
C ALA A 78 14.25 -4.52 -5.44
N VAL A 79 13.61 -5.65 -5.73
CA VAL A 79 13.89 -6.47 -6.93
C VAL A 79 13.61 -5.66 -8.21
N ILE A 80 12.45 -5.01 -8.30
CA ILE A 80 12.11 -4.16 -9.46
C ILE A 80 13.09 -2.99 -9.57
N GLY A 81 13.45 -2.34 -8.46
CA GLY A 81 14.43 -1.27 -8.43
C GLY A 81 15.80 -1.71 -8.96
N PHE A 82 16.27 -2.88 -8.52
CA PHE A 82 17.52 -3.47 -9.01
C PHE A 82 17.49 -3.74 -10.51
N PHE A 83 16.41 -4.34 -11.02
CA PHE A 83 16.27 -4.59 -12.46
C PHE A 83 16.18 -3.29 -13.27
N LEU A 84 15.47 -2.26 -12.76
CA LEU A 84 15.41 -0.96 -13.43
C LEU A 84 16.80 -0.31 -13.52
N VAL A 85 17.62 -0.45 -12.49
CA VAL A 85 19.02 0.01 -12.50
C VAL A 85 19.83 -0.75 -13.56
N VAL A 86 19.84 -2.08 -13.51
CA VAL A 86 20.61 -2.90 -14.46
C VAL A 86 20.15 -2.70 -15.92
N CYS A 87 18.84 -2.66 -16.16
CA CYS A 87 18.26 -2.45 -17.49
C CYS A 87 18.47 -1.03 -18.00
N SER A 88 18.75 -0.05 -17.13
CA SER A 88 19.06 1.30 -17.59
C SER A 88 20.39 1.33 -18.35
N PHE A 89 21.37 0.50 -17.99
CA PHE A 89 22.67 0.47 -18.68
C PHE A 89 22.58 -0.07 -20.11
N SER A 90 21.69 -1.03 -20.37
CA SER A 90 21.59 -1.72 -21.66
C SER A 90 20.40 -1.30 -22.52
N ALA A 91 19.30 -0.85 -21.89
CA ALA A 91 18.01 -0.59 -22.54
C ALA A 91 17.34 0.71 -22.03
N SER A 92 18.13 1.75 -21.73
CA SER A 92 17.67 3.04 -21.17
C SER A 92 16.44 3.66 -21.85
N LYS A 93 16.36 3.61 -23.18
CA LYS A 93 15.22 4.16 -23.95
C LYS A 93 13.91 3.44 -23.65
N VAL A 94 13.95 2.11 -23.52
CA VAL A 94 12.76 1.29 -23.21
C VAL A 94 12.31 1.58 -21.77
N VAL A 95 13.25 1.62 -20.83
CA VAL A 95 12.99 2.01 -19.44
C VAL A 95 12.40 3.42 -19.35
N GLY A 96 12.85 4.33 -20.22
CA GLY A 96 12.37 5.72 -20.28
C GLY A 96 10.91 5.81 -20.70
N ILE A 97 10.51 5.02 -21.69
CA ILE A 97 9.11 4.93 -22.12
C ILE A 97 8.24 4.38 -20.99
N PHE A 98 8.69 3.34 -20.28
CA PHE A 98 7.94 2.76 -19.16
C PHE A 98 7.70 3.78 -18.03
N ILE A 99 8.73 4.55 -17.65
CA ILE A 99 8.62 5.61 -16.65
C ILE A 99 7.71 6.75 -17.15
N ALA A 100 7.82 7.12 -18.43
CA ALA A 100 6.97 8.16 -19.02
C ALA A 100 5.48 7.76 -18.98
N ILE A 101 5.15 6.49 -19.24
CA ILE A 101 3.79 5.96 -19.09
C ILE A 101 3.33 6.09 -17.63
N GLY A 102 4.16 5.68 -16.67
CA GLY A 102 3.82 5.79 -15.24
C GLY A 102 3.58 7.23 -14.80
N LEU A 103 4.37 8.20 -15.28
CA LEU A 103 4.18 9.63 -15.00
C LEU A 103 2.96 10.21 -15.72
N LEU A 104 2.65 9.73 -16.93
CA LEU A 104 1.44 10.10 -17.65
C LEU A 104 0.19 9.64 -16.89
N LEU A 105 0.18 8.41 -16.37
CA LEU A 105 -0.90 7.91 -15.52
C LEU A 105 -1.05 8.75 -14.24
N CYS A 106 0.05 9.20 -13.62
CA CYS A 106 -0.02 10.16 -12.51
C CYS A 106 -0.71 11.46 -12.92
N MET A 107 -0.35 11.98 -14.10
CA MET A 107 -0.89 13.24 -14.60
C MET A 107 -2.38 13.14 -14.89
N LEU A 108 -2.84 12.02 -15.47
CA LEU A 108 -4.25 11.75 -15.74
C LEU A 108 -5.07 11.58 -14.45
N ARG A 109 -4.47 11.04 -13.38
CA ARG A 109 -5.17 10.78 -12.13
C ARG A 109 -5.22 11.97 -11.17
N ALA A 110 -4.22 12.85 -11.17
CA ALA A 110 -4.13 13.94 -10.19
C ALA A 110 -3.60 15.29 -10.71
N TRP A 111 -3.57 15.53 -12.03
CA TRP A 111 -3.11 16.77 -12.70
C TRP A 111 -2.10 17.61 -11.89
N ARG A 112 -0.92 17.03 -11.67
CA ARG A 112 0.14 17.69 -10.89
C ARG A 112 1.13 18.37 -11.82
N LYS A 113 1.36 19.67 -11.61
CA LYS A 113 2.38 20.46 -12.33
C LYS A 113 3.77 19.83 -12.26
N THR A 114 4.08 19.16 -11.13
CA THR A 114 5.31 18.40 -10.96
C THR A 114 5.41 17.23 -11.95
N CYS A 115 4.35 16.45 -12.14
CA CYS A 115 4.33 15.36 -13.13
C CYS A 115 4.48 15.89 -14.56
N ALA A 116 3.79 16.99 -14.91
CA ALA A 116 3.91 17.60 -16.23
C ALA A 116 5.34 18.09 -16.52
N PHE A 117 6.00 18.69 -15.53
CA PHE A 117 7.41 19.10 -15.63
C PHE A 117 8.32 17.90 -15.92
N TRP A 118 8.19 16.82 -15.15
CA TRP A 118 9.02 15.61 -15.34
C TRP A 118 8.76 14.91 -16.68
N VAL A 119 7.51 14.87 -17.15
CA VAL A 119 7.15 14.33 -18.48
C VAL A 119 7.75 15.18 -19.60
N ALA A 120 7.61 16.51 -19.51
CA ALA A 120 8.19 17.42 -20.50
C ALA A 120 9.72 17.31 -20.54
N LEU A 121 10.36 17.18 -19.38
CA LEU A 121 11.79 16.96 -19.25
C LEU A 121 12.20 15.63 -19.91
N LEU A 122 11.49 14.53 -19.65
CA LEU A 122 11.75 13.23 -20.28
C LEU A 122 11.61 13.28 -21.80
N ILE A 123 10.56 13.91 -22.33
CA ILE A 123 10.35 14.06 -23.78
C ILE A 123 11.46 14.91 -24.38
N GLY A 124 11.82 16.04 -23.75
CA GLY A 124 12.91 16.90 -24.21
C GLY A 124 14.24 16.16 -24.29
N LEU A 125 14.61 15.43 -23.23
CA LEU A 125 15.84 14.62 -23.19
C LEU A 125 15.82 13.41 -24.11
N TYR A 126 14.64 12.84 -24.40
CA TYR A 126 14.48 11.72 -25.33
C TYR A 126 14.89 12.10 -26.76
N PHE A 127 14.55 13.32 -27.20
CA PHE A 127 14.85 13.81 -28.55
C PHE A 127 16.14 14.62 -28.64
N ALA A 128 16.51 15.38 -27.61
CA ALA A 128 17.65 16.33 -27.65
C ALA A 128 19.00 15.67 -27.92
N ALA A 129 19.16 14.40 -27.58
CA ALA A 129 20.45 13.76 -27.67
C ALA A 129 20.52 12.91 -28.94
N HIS A 130 21.27 13.44 -29.92
CA HIS A 130 21.94 12.88 -31.11
C HIS A 130 23.18 11.98 -30.94
N GLY A 131 23.86 12.02 -29.78
CA GLY A 131 25.22 11.47 -29.57
C GLY A 131 25.32 10.33 -28.53
N SER A 132 25.82 9.17 -28.95
CA SER A 132 25.69 7.83 -28.34
C SER A 132 26.17 7.63 -26.89
N ALA A 133 27.11 8.42 -26.34
CA ALA A 133 27.69 8.13 -25.02
C ALA A 133 27.18 9.02 -23.88
N LEU A 134 27.05 10.33 -24.11
CA LEU A 134 26.54 11.28 -23.10
C LEU A 134 25.04 11.08 -22.83
N ARG A 135 24.33 10.51 -23.82
CA ARG A 135 22.93 10.04 -23.73
C ARG A 135 22.70 9.12 -22.55
N PHE A 136 23.48 8.04 -22.48
CA PHE A 136 23.30 7.03 -21.45
C PHE A 136 23.50 7.69 -20.10
N TYR A 137 24.65 8.30 -19.82
CA TYR A 137 24.88 8.89 -18.50
C TYR A 137 23.84 9.92 -18.07
N ALA A 138 23.40 10.85 -18.93
CA ALA A 138 22.45 11.89 -18.51
C ALA A 138 21.02 11.35 -18.29
N THR A 139 20.51 10.48 -19.17
CA THR A 139 19.18 9.88 -18.98
C THR A 139 19.20 8.81 -17.89
N HIS A 140 20.30 8.06 -17.80
CA HIS A 140 20.53 7.03 -16.78
C HIS A 140 20.61 7.63 -15.39
N LEU A 141 21.43 8.67 -15.19
CA LEU A 141 21.56 9.34 -13.90
C LEU A 141 20.19 9.88 -13.44
N LEU A 142 19.40 10.44 -14.35
CA LEU A 142 18.06 10.94 -14.03
C LEU A 142 17.07 9.80 -13.70
N GLN A 143 17.11 8.69 -14.44
CA GLN A 143 16.23 7.54 -14.24
C GLN A 143 16.57 6.76 -12.96
N GLU A 144 17.87 6.53 -12.71
CA GLU A 144 18.37 5.90 -11.49
C GLU A 144 17.96 6.70 -10.27
N LEU A 145 18.31 8.00 -10.24
CA LEU A 145 18.10 8.86 -9.09
C LEU A 145 16.60 9.02 -8.76
N THR A 146 15.73 9.05 -9.78
CA THR A 146 14.31 9.38 -9.58
C THR A 146 13.42 8.16 -9.37
N THR A 147 13.67 7.02 -10.03
CA THR A 147 12.76 5.86 -9.97
C THR A 147 13.44 4.58 -9.49
N GLY A 148 14.66 4.30 -9.94
CA GLY A 148 15.40 3.08 -9.56
C GLY A 148 15.78 3.09 -8.08
N THR A 149 16.43 4.14 -7.62
CA THR A 149 16.79 4.37 -6.22
C THR A 149 15.55 4.48 -5.34
N MET A 150 14.48 5.11 -5.82
CA MET A 150 13.22 5.22 -5.07
C MET A 150 12.53 3.86 -4.86
N ASN A 151 12.61 2.94 -5.84
CA ASN A 151 12.13 1.56 -5.67
C ASN A 151 13.04 0.74 -4.75
N LEU A 152 14.37 0.87 -4.92
CA LEU A 152 15.34 0.12 -4.13
C LEU A 152 15.33 0.51 -2.65
N PHE A 153 15.17 1.80 -2.36
CA PHE A 153 15.11 2.36 -1.01
C PHE A 153 13.68 2.69 -0.58
N TYR A 154 12.67 2.02 -1.14
CA TYR A 154 11.27 2.32 -0.80
C TYR A 154 10.99 2.22 0.70
N ALA A 155 11.55 1.22 1.38
CA ALA A 155 11.43 1.08 2.84
C ALA A 155 12.04 2.27 3.61
N VAL A 156 13.18 2.78 3.16
CA VAL A 156 13.85 3.94 3.78
C VAL A 156 13.06 5.21 3.53
N TRP A 157 12.51 5.37 2.33
CA TRP A 157 11.68 6.52 1.98
C TRP A 157 10.37 6.51 2.77
N ASP A 158 9.69 5.36 2.86
CA ASP A 158 8.48 5.18 3.66
C ASP A 158 8.75 5.53 5.14
N PHE A 159 9.87 5.08 5.70
CA PHE A 159 10.25 5.47 7.06
C PHE A 159 10.59 6.96 7.20
N SER A 160 11.33 7.52 6.25
CA SER A 160 11.76 8.94 6.29
C SER A 160 10.59 9.89 6.15
N GLU A 161 9.65 9.58 5.27
CA GLU A 161 8.45 10.39 5.04
C GLU A 161 7.63 10.52 6.33
N ARG A 162 7.55 9.48 7.13
CA ARG A 162 6.80 9.48 8.40
C ARG A 162 7.42 10.38 9.46
N ARG A 163 8.75 10.49 9.47
CA ARG A 163 9.46 11.40 10.37
C ARG A 163 9.23 12.87 10.01
N LEU A 164 8.94 13.15 8.75
CA LEU A 164 8.78 14.50 8.22
C LEU A 164 7.31 14.92 8.13
N PHE A 165 6.41 13.97 7.89
CA PHE A 165 4.97 14.21 7.68
C PHE A 165 4.15 13.20 8.49
N PRO A 166 3.52 13.64 9.60
CA PRO A 166 2.54 12.84 10.31
C PRO A 166 1.38 12.48 9.37
N ARG A 167 0.93 11.23 9.40
CA ARG A 167 -0.19 10.73 8.58
C ARG A 167 -1.26 10.11 9.48
N GLU A 168 -2.50 10.08 8.98
CA GLU A 168 -3.68 9.51 9.65
C GLU A 168 -3.72 7.97 9.59
N HIS A 169 -2.96 7.34 8.69
CA HIS A 169 -2.95 5.88 8.50
C HIS A 169 -1.56 5.26 8.73
N PRO A 170 -1.50 4.06 9.33
CA PRO A 170 -0.24 3.35 9.56
C PRO A 170 0.40 2.89 8.24
N SER A 171 1.72 3.03 8.10
CA SER A 171 2.44 2.52 6.92
C SER A 171 2.65 0.99 7.02
N CYS A 172 2.96 0.33 5.91
CA CYS A 172 3.20 -1.13 5.90
C CYS A 172 4.30 -1.54 6.89
N ALA A 173 5.29 -0.68 7.14
CA ALA A 173 6.34 -0.92 8.13
C ALA A 173 5.81 -0.89 9.58
N GLU A 174 4.79 -0.06 9.86
CA GLU A 174 4.12 -0.10 11.17
C GLU A 174 3.24 -1.32 11.31
N HIS A 175 2.48 -1.66 10.27
CA HIS A 175 1.67 -2.86 10.26
C HIS A 175 2.54 -4.11 10.47
N LEU A 176 3.75 -4.10 9.93
CA LEU A 176 4.76 -5.15 10.14
C LEU A 176 5.37 -5.11 11.54
N ALA A 177 5.65 -3.92 12.09
CA ALA A 177 6.16 -3.79 13.45
C ALA A 177 5.11 -4.23 14.50
N MET A 178 3.84 -3.92 14.24
CA MET A 178 2.69 -4.37 15.03
C MET A 178 2.54 -5.90 14.92
N SER A 179 2.59 -6.47 13.71
CA SER A 179 2.50 -7.93 13.52
C SER A 179 3.68 -8.71 14.14
N MET A 180 4.84 -8.07 14.28
CA MET A 180 6.02 -8.63 14.97
C MET A 180 6.03 -8.37 16.49
N GLY A 181 5.06 -7.61 17.02
CA GLY A 181 4.99 -7.26 18.45
C GLY A 181 6.10 -6.31 18.93
N LEU A 182 6.73 -5.55 18.02
CA LEU A 182 7.84 -4.64 18.32
C LEU A 182 7.39 -3.25 18.83
N THR A 183 6.14 -2.90 18.57
CA THR A 183 5.48 -1.70 19.09
C THR A 183 4.36 -2.11 20.03
N PRO A 184 4.29 -1.57 21.26
CA PRO A 184 3.11 -1.78 22.09
C PRO A 184 1.92 -1.15 21.36
N GLY A 185 0.92 -1.95 20.99
CA GLY A 185 -0.33 -1.48 20.37
C GLY A 185 -1.19 -0.59 21.27
N GLY A 186 -0.60 0.02 22.30
CA GLY A 186 -1.29 0.72 23.38
C GLY A 186 -1.62 2.19 23.12
N GLU A 187 -1.08 2.83 22.07
CA GLU A 187 -1.37 4.26 21.83
C GLU A 187 -2.34 4.53 20.66
N LEU A 188 -2.65 3.52 19.84
CA LEU A 188 -3.60 3.67 18.71
C LEU A 188 -4.84 2.78 18.83
N GLY A 189 -4.76 1.63 19.54
CA GLY A 189 -5.93 0.81 19.82
C GLY A 189 -6.85 1.41 20.89
N GLU A 190 -6.34 2.27 21.77
CA GLU A 190 -7.13 2.88 22.84
C GLU A 190 -8.08 3.96 22.30
N SER A 191 -7.72 4.67 21.22
CA SER A 191 -8.61 5.64 20.58
C SER A 191 -9.70 4.97 19.73
N ASP A 192 -9.39 3.90 19.00
CA ASP A 192 -10.38 3.20 18.18
C ASP A 192 -11.32 2.34 19.04
N HIS A 193 -10.83 1.67 20.08
CA HIS A 193 -11.70 0.96 21.02
C HIS A 193 -12.50 1.90 21.94
N ALA A 194 -12.00 3.11 22.24
CA ALA A 194 -12.78 4.13 22.92
C ALA A 194 -13.87 4.72 22.01
N ALA A 195 -13.58 4.92 20.72
CA ALA A 195 -14.55 5.37 19.73
C ALA A 195 -15.63 4.31 19.46
N GLU A 196 -15.25 3.04 19.31
CA GLU A 196 -16.20 1.93 19.14
C GLU A 196 -17.05 1.68 20.40
N ARG A 197 -16.47 1.81 21.62
CA ARG A 197 -17.26 1.77 22.86
C ARG A 197 -18.23 2.95 22.97
N SER A 198 -17.79 4.15 22.62
CA SER A 198 -18.65 5.34 22.62
C SER A 198 -19.83 5.19 21.65
N VAL A 199 -19.58 4.65 20.45
CA VAL A 199 -20.64 4.41 19.45
C VAL A 199 -21.56 3.26 19.87
N GLY A 200 -21.01 2.21 20.48
CA GLY A 200 -21.79 1.11 21.06
C GLY A 200 -22.75 1.58 22.16
N ASP A 201 -22.24 2.37 23.11
CA ASP A 201 -23.03 2.93 24.21
C ASP A 201 -24.14 3.87 23.69
N ASP A 202 -23.87 4.70 22.68
CA ASP A 202 -24.89 5.58 22.08
C ASP A 202 -26.00 4.79 21.36
N LEU A 203 -25.66 3.68 20.70
CA LEU A 203 -26.64 2.82 20.02
C LEU A 203 -27.52 2.06 21.03
N ASP A 204 -26.92 1.55 22.11
CA ASP A 204 -27.68 0.88 23.16
C ASP A 204 -28.60 1.86 23.90
N HIS A 205 -28.14 3.08 24.17
CA HIS A 205 -28.97 4.09 24.81
C HIS A 205 -30.10 4.57 23.89
N HIS A 206 -29.87 4.64 22.57
CA HIS A 206 -30.94 4.91 21.60
C HIS A 206 -31.95 3.75 21.54
N ARG A 207 -31.51 2.50 21.67
CA ARG A 207 -32.37 1.31 21.67
C ARG A 207 -33.29 1.27 22.89
N GLU A 208 -32.78 1.60 24.07
CA GLU A 208 -33.56 1.71 25.31
C GLU A 208 -34.63 2.81 25.22
N ARG A 209 -34.30 3.96 24.63
CA ARG A 209 -35.27 5.05 24.42
C ARG A 209 -36.41 4.63 23.50
N LEU A 210 -36.13 3.85 22.45
CA LEU A 210 -37.16 3.32 21.56
C LEU A 210 -38.04 2.27 22.26
N GLN A 211 -37.45 1.40 23.09
CA GLN A 211 -38.21 0.41 23.85
C GLN A 211 -39.13 1.07 24.88
N SER A 212 -38.63 2.07 25.61
CA SER A 212 -39.44 2.83 26.58
C SER A 212 -40.58 3.63 25.91
N ALA A 213 -40.36 4.16 24.71
CA ALA A 213 -41.39 4.84 23.93
C ALA A 213 -42.47 3.86 23.42
N ASP A 214 -42.08 2.66 22.98
CA ASP A 214 -43.02 1.63 22.53
C ASP A 214 -43.86 1.08 23.69
N GLU A 215 -43.27 0.95 24.89
CA GLU A 215 -44.01 0.58 26.11
C GLU A 215 -45.00 1.67 26.55
N GLN A 216 -44.62 2.95 26.47
CA GLN A 216 -45.53 4.07 26.76
C GLN A 216 -46.69 4.14 25.76
N MET A 217 -46.44 3.87 24.48
CA MET A 217 -47.49 3.79 23.46
C MET A 217 -48.44 2.61 23.67
N ARG A 218 -47.98 1.48 24.22
CA ARG A 218 -48.84 0.33 24.52
C ARG A 218 -49.69 0.51 25.79
N GLN A 219 -49.32 1.46 26.65
CA GLN A 219 -50.03 1.78 27.89
C GLN A 219 -51.03 2.94 27.76
N ALA A 220 -51.04 3.64 26.61
CA ALA A 220 -51.99 4.71 26.26
C ALA A 220 -53.16 4.19 25.40
#